data_AF-A0AAD7JVA8-F1
#
_entry.id   AF-A0AAD7JVA8-F1
#
_cell.length_a   1.000
_cell.length_b   1.000
_cell.length_c   1.000
_cell.angle_alpha   90.00
_cell.angle_beta   90.00
_cell.angle_gamma   90.00
#
_symmetry.space_group_name_H-M   'P 1'
#
loop_
_entity.id
_entity.type
_entity.pdbx_description
1 polymer ?
#
loop_
_entity_poly.entity_id
_entity_poly.type
_entity_poly.pdbx_seq_one_letter_code
_entity_poly.pdbx_strand_id
1 'polypeptide(L)'
;ERQLQPCTSHKHAPQCITCLYSQSSDTCRFQEIRFFCQNKDGKIIGFFFQEDRDPETLSIDWPENWNVTLSATHIQELKKTAVGALLPILRAELAHITNCDFIPIYRPRETQVRATCDGCMTSIFVCSWMCRCCCQEVCNECFEDLKELVSERPGDTSHDTIDDFVPVTRFTKSELENTVQDMCVLLGHESVGDSGLPTALINSEVMYSHGEAETSTMEPPSHEIRRFSAEDLTEDIFRPLWAKGDPLLVTDVGARFKVPWNPCYFIDTYGSQRCEVIECQQGRTRDTTVREFFEQFGSNHEREECWKLKDWPPSSDFEMEFPQLFQDFNAAVPMPNYVRRDGVLNLASHFPLNTIVPDLGPKMYNAYANLTDRDSKGTTQLHMDMSDALNIMTYASLDSENKDGRAVWDLFRAQDSNKIRRFLRAKFPKNSGDPIHGQEVYLDDNARRDLWTEHGVKSYRVYQTPGDAIFIPAGCVHQVRNLSDCIKVAIDFVSPENIKQCEKLTQEFRQENTRIPWKEDVLQLRTMMWFAWLSCCRQEKLAASRK
;
A
#
# COMPACT_ATOMS: atom_id res chain seq x y z
N GLU A 1 29.18 10.43 26.36
CA GLU A 1 29.41 9.18 25.61
C GLU A 1 28.16 8.84 24.82
N ARG A 2 28.27 8.54 23.52
CA ARG A 2 27.13 8.10 22.69
C ARG A 2 26.70 6.70 23.11
N GLN A 3 25.41 6.46 23.27
CA GLN A 3 24.91 5.12 23.57
C GLN A 3 24.89 4.27 22.29
N LEU A 4 25.90 3.40 22.12
CA LEU A 4 25.95 2.43 21.02
C LEU A 4 25.31 1.08 21.40
N GLN A 5 25.34 0.73 22.69
CA GLN A 5 24.82 -0.54 23.19
C GLN A 5 23.36 -0.43 23.64
N PRO A 6 22.62 -1.55 23.72
CA PRO A 6 21.28 -1.55 24.26
C PRO A 6 21.20 -0.95 25.66
N CYS A 7 20.06 -0.35 25.99
CA CYS A 7 19.87 0.34 27.26
C CYS A 7 20.03 -0.60 28.49
N THR A 8 19.81 -1.90 28.30
CA THR A 8 20.03 -2.97 29.28
C THR A 8 21.50 -3.15 29.67
N SER A 9 22.44 -2.71 28.83
CA SER A 9 23.88 -2.75 29.11
C SER A 9 24.35 -1.63 30.05
N HIS A 10 23.51 -0.61 30.30
CA HIS A 10 23.86 0.56 31.11
C HIS A 10 23.12 0.56 32.45
N LYS A 11 23.83 0.19 33.53
CA LYS A 11 23.26 0.19 34.89
C LYS A 11 22.76 1.59 35.27
N HIS A 12 21.53 1.66 35.77
CA HIS A 12 20.86 2.88 36.23
C HIS A 12 20.44 3.89 35.15
N ALA A 13 20.59 3.57 33.85
CA ALA A 13 20.02 4.37 32.78
C ALA A 13 18.52 4.02 32.58
N PRO A 14 17.65 4.99 32.24
CA PRO A 14 16.27 4.70 31.85
C PRO A 14 16.24 3.72 30.67
N GLN A 15 15.34 2.75 30.76
CA GLN A 15 15.18 1.73 29.71
C GLN A 15 14.07 2.15 28.74
N CYS A 16 14.29 1.95 27.44
CA CYS A 16 13.22 2.18 26.47
C CYS A 16 12.17 1.07 26.55
N ILE A 17 10.99 1.34 26.02
CA ILE A 17 9.84 0.44 25.98
C ILE A 17 10.21 -0.96 25.47
N THR A 18 10.97 -1.05 24.37
CA THR A 18 11.47 -2.32 23.80
C THR A 18 12.33 -3.11 24.80
N CYS A 19 13.32 -2.46 25.44
CA CYS A 19 14.18 -3.11 26.43
C CYS A 19 13.40 -3.58 27.67
N LEU A 20 12.37 -2.82 28.09
CA LEU A 20 11.57 -3.11 29.29
C LEU A 20 10.76 -4.40 29.12
N TYR A 21 10.20 -4.63 27.93
CA TYR A 21 9.34 -5.79 27.69
C TYR A 21 10.10 -7.05 27.26
N SER A 22 11.40 -6.96 26.91
CA SER A 22 12.37 -8.07 26.73
C SER A 22 11.95 -9.27 25.85
N GLN A 23 10.86 -9.17 25.09
CA GLN A 23 10.32 -10.25 24.26
C GLN A 23 10.42 -10.01 22.74
N SER A 24 10.91 -8.85 22.28
CA SER A 24 11.01 -8.54 20.84
C SER A 24 12.43 -8.62 20.30
N SER A 25 12.57 -8.95 19.02
CA SER A 25 13.80 -8.90 18.24
C SER A 25 14.25 -7.47 17.89
N ASP A 26 13.59 -6.46 18.44
CA ASP A 26 13.80 -5.06 18.05
C ASP A 26 15.04 -4.47 18.72
N THR A 27 15.71 -3.60 17.99
CA THR A 27 16.86 -2.85 18.48
C THR A 27 16.45 -1.86 19.57
N CYS A 28 17.36 -1.57 20.50
CA CYS A 28 17.09 -0.60 21.55
C CYS A 28 16.89 0.79 20.95
N ARG A 29 15.76 1.42 21.26
CA ARG A 29 15.35 2.68 20.63
C ARG A 29 16.18 3.91 21.04
N PHE A 30 16.95 3.82 22.11
CA PHE A 30 17.89 4.87 22.54
C PHE A 30 19.27 4.77 21.86
N GLN A 31 19.56 3.67 21.14
CA GLN A 31 20.84 3.52 20.46
C GLN A 31 21.02 4.65 19.43
N GLU A 32 22.26 5.11 19.30
CA GLU A 32 22.70 6.16 18.37
C GLU A 32 22.14 7.58 18.63
N ILE A 33 21.06 7.73 19.40
CA ILE A 33 20.39 9.02 19.63
C ILE A 33 20.52 9.56 21.05
N ARG A 34 20.86 8.73 22.05
CA ARG A 34 21.03 9.17 23.45
C ARG A 34 22.50 9.25 23.82
N PHE A 35 22.85 10.30 24.55
CA PHE A 35 24.21 10.54 25.05
C PHE A 35 24.22 10.61 26.57
N PHE A 36 25.15 9.90 27.19
CA PHE A 36 25.35 9.94 28.64
C PHE A 36 26.34 11.03 29.03
N CYS A 37 25.94 11.84 30.00
CA CYS A 37 26.83 12.71 30.77
C CYS A 37 27.48 11.86 31.87
N GLN A 38 28.81 11.81 31.89
CA GLN A 38 29.56 11.05 32.89
C GLN A 38 30.38 12.00 33.77
N ASN A 39 30.49 11.67 35.05
CA ASN A 39 31.48 12.30 35.92
C ASN A 39 32.88 11.76 35.61
N LYS A 40 33.90 12.27 36.31
CA LYS A 40 35.30 11.84 36.13
C LYS A 40 35.57 10.35 36.42
N ASP A 41 34.67 9.70 37.15
CA ASP A 41 34.76 8.28 37.51
C ASP A 41 33.99 7.37 36.53
N GLY A 42 33.45 7.93 35.44
CA GLY A 42 32.65 7.19 34.45
C GLY A 42 31.21 6.91 34.89
N LYS A 43 30.75 7.47 36.01
CA LYS A 43 29.36 7.32 36.48
C LYS A 43 28.43 8.24 35.69
N ILE A 44 27.35 7.68 35.15
CA ILE A 44 26.30 8.43 34.47
C ILE A 44 25.60 9.35 35.47
N ILE A 45 25.60 10.65 35.20
CA ILE A 45 24.98 11.72 36.01
C ILE A 45 23.80 12.39 35.30
N GLY A 46 23.59 12.08 34.02
CA GLY A 46 22.49 12.61 33.22
C GLY A 46 22.59 12.10 31.78
N PHE A 47 21.64 12.53 30.95
CA PHE A 47 21.66 12.24 29.52
C PHE A 47 21.07 13.40 28.73
N PHE A 48 21.42 13.46 27.46
CA PHE A 48 20.83 14.35 26.46
C PHE A 48 20.67 13.56 25.15
N PHE A 49 20.07 14.18 24.14
CA PHE A 49 19.77 13.53 22.86
C PHE A 49 20.53 14.19 21.72
N GLN A 50 20.63 13.49 20.59
CA GLN A 50 21.18 14.04 19.36
C GLN A 50 20.29 15.20 18.88
N GLU A 51 20.88 16.37 18.67
CA GLU A 51 20.16 17.58 18.23
C GLU A 51 20.43 17.95 16.75
N ASP A 52 21.39 17.28 16.11
CA ASP A 52 21.76 17.53 14.69
C ASP A 52 22.20 16.23 13.99
N ARG A 53 22.33 16.26 12.67
CA ARG A 53 22.79 15.13 11.86
C ARG A 53 24.25 14.79 12.14
N ASP A 54 24.51 13.50 12.38
CA ASP A 54 25.87 12.96 12.31
C ASP A 54 26.37 12.99 10.85
N PRO A 55 27.56 13.58 10.57
CA PRO A 55 28.17 13.58 9.23
C PRO A 55 28.35 12.20 8.59
N GLU A 56 28.34 11.11 9.37
CA GLU A 56 28.40 9.72 8.88
C GLU A 56 27.09 9.21 8.23
N THR A 57 26.30 10.11 7.64
CA THR A 57 24.94 9.77 7.20
C THR A 57 24.92 8.94 5.91
N LEU A 58 24.45 7.70 6.07
CA LEU A 58 23.86 6.74 5.11
C LEU A 58 24.14 6.98 3.61
N SER A 59 24.98 6.11 3.04
CA SER A 59 25.03 5.90 1.58
C SER A 59 23.65 5.45 1.08
N ILE A 60 23.12 6.13 0.07
CA ILE A 60 21.86 5.74 -0.60
C ILE A 60 22.20 5.13 -1.94
N ASP A 61 21.78 3.88 -2.15
CA ASP A 61 22.05 3.14 -3.38
C ASP A 61 20.86 3.35 -4.33
N TRP A 62 21.01 4.28 -5.28
CA TRP A 62 19.94 4.66 -6.19
C TRP A 62 19.79 3.66 -7.36
N PRO A 63 18.56 3.38 -7.82
CA PRO A 63 18.36 2.64 -9.05
C PRO A 63 18.88 3.44 -10.26
N GLU A 64 19.63 2.77 -11.13
CA GLU A 64 20.20 3.36 -12.35
C GLU A 64 19.59 2.78 -13.64
N ASN A 65 18.87 1.67 -13.52
CA ASN A 65 18.25 0.96 -14.64
C ASN A 65 16.75 1.24 -14.68
N TRP A 66 16.27 1.57 -15.87
CA TRP A 66 14.88 1.87 -16.16
C TRP A 66 14.45 1.09 -17.39
N ASN A 67 13.16 0.76 -17.48
CA ASN A 67 12.61 0.02 -18.61
C ASN A 67 12.76 0.79 -19.94
N VAL A 68 12.74 2.12 -19.88
CA VAL A 68 13.05 3.06 -20.96
C VAL A 68 13.92 4.21 -20.42
N THR A 69 14.53 5.01 -21.30
CA THR A 69 15.29 6.19 -20.85
C THR A 69 14.39 7.17 -20.10
N LEU A 70 14.77 7.52 -18.88
CA LEU A 70 14.07 8.51 -18.07
C LEU A 70 14.20 9.91 -18.70
N SER A 71 13.10 10.40 -19.30
CA SER A 71 13.07 11.66 -20.02
C SER A 71 12.88 12.85 -19.07
N ALA A 72 13.19 14.07 -19.55
CA ALA A 72 12.93 15.30 -18.80
C ALA A 72 11.43 15.47 -18.46
N THR A 73 10.54 15.02 -19.34
CA THR A 73 9.09 15.05 -19.11
C THR A 73 8.68 14.13 -17.96
N HIS A 74 9.21 12.89 -17.93
CA HIS A 74 8.95 11.97 -16.82
C HIS A 74 9.43 12.56 -15.49
N ILE A 75 10.65 13.09 -15.46
CA ILE A 75 11.21 13.72 -14.26
C ILE A 75 10.33 14.89 -13.79
N GLN A 76 9.95 15.80 -14.69
CA GLN A 76 9.11 16.94 -14.32
C GLN A 76 7.75 16.52 -13.78
N GLU A 77 7.15 15.50 -14.38
CA GLU A 77 5.87 14.95 -13.93
C GLU A 77 5.98 14.37 -12.53
N LEU A 78 6.90 13.43 -12.31
CA LEU A 78 7.08 12.78 -11.01
C LEU A 78 7.43 13.79 -9.91
N LYS A 79 8.25 14.80 -10.22
CA LYS A 79 8.54 15.89 -9.28
C LYS A 79 7.27 16.67 -8.93
N LYS A 80 6.43 17.04 -9.90
CA LYS A 80 5.17 17.74 -9.62
C LYS A 80 4.24 16.90 -8.75
N THR A 81 4.16 15.59 -9.01
CA THR A 81 3.39 14.65 -8.19
C THR A 81 3.92 14.59 -6.76
N ALA A 82 5.24 14.38 -6.59
CA ALA A 82 5.88 14.33 -5.28
C ALA A 82 5.69 15.65 -4.52
N VAL A 83 5.81 16.80 -5.19
CA VAL A 83 5.58 18.13 -4.59
C VAL A 83 4.15 18.29 -4.12
N GLY A 84 3.17 17.87 -4.92
CA GLY A 84 1.75 17.94 -4.54
C GLY A 84 1.45 17.14 -3.27
N ALA A 85 2.14 16.02 -3.06
CA ALA A 85 2.00 15.21 -1.85
C ALA A 85 2.82 15.73 -0.67
N LEU A 86 4.07 16.17 -0.89
CA LEU A 86 5.03 16.45 0.18
C LEU A 86 5.05 17.89 0.66
N LEU A 87 4.79 18.88 -0.20
CA LEU A 87 5.03 20.28 0.17
C LEU A 87 4.22 20.72 1.41
N PRO A 88 2.92 20.39 1.56
CA PRO A 88 2.19 20.70 2.79
C PRO A 88 2.78 20.01 4.02
N ILE A 89 3.22 18.76 3.85
CA ILE A 89 3.77 17.90 4.90
C ILE A 89 5.13 18.42 5.39
N LEU A 90 6.01 18.80 4.47
CA LEU A 90 7.34 19.35 4.80
C LEU A 90 7.24 20.76 5.39
N ARG A 91 6.23 21.56 5.00
CA ARG A 91 5.95 22.84 5.67
C ARG A 91 5.47 22.64 7.11
N ALA A 92 4.63 21.63 7.34
CA ALA A 92 4.21 21.26 8.69
C ALA A 92 5.40 20.80 9.54
N GLU A 93 6.31 19.99 8.96
CA GLU A 93 7.55 19.59 9.64
C GLU A 93 8.43 20.79 9.98
N LEU A 94 8.55 21.77 9.06
CA LEU A 94 9.37 22.95 9.31
C LEU A 94 8.79 23.74 10.48
N ALA A 95 7.48 23.94 10.52
CA ALA A 95 6.81 24.57 11.64
C ALA A 95 6.97 23.76 12.94
N HIS A 96 6.88 22.43 12.87
CA HIS A 96 7.04 21.51 14.02
C HIS A 96 8.40 21.67 14.70
N ILE A 97 9.47 21.81 13.92
CA ILE A 97 10.84 21.94 14.46
C ILE A 97 11.23 23.40 14.79
N THR A 98 10.51 24.40 14.28
CA THR A 98 10.82 25.82 14.55
C THR A 98 9.97 26.45 15.64
N ASN A 99 8.73 25.99 15.82
CA ASN A 99 7.75 26.63 16.69
C ASN A 99 7.53 25.88 18.01
N CYS A 100 8.47 25.01 18.39
CA CYS A 100 8.38 24.26 19.63
C CYS A 100 9.27 24.89 20.71
N ASP A 101 8.81 24.85 21.97
CA ASP A 101 9.60 25.30 23.13
C ASP A 101 10.80 24.39 23.44
N PHE A 102 10.88 23.24 22.78
CA PHE A 102 11.92 22.23 22.97
C PHE A 102 12.83 22.16 21.74
N ILE A 103 14.11 21.89 22.00
CA ILE A 103 15.05 21.52 20.93
C ILE A 103 14.63 20.14 20.39
N PRO A 104 14.40 20.00 19.07
CA PRO A 104 13.99 18.73 18.50
C PRO A 104 15.10 17.71 18.56
N ILE A 105 14.71 16.46 18.76
CA ILE A 105 15.62 15.32 18.69
C ILE A 105 15.80 14.94 17.23
N TYR A 106 17.05 14.94 16.77
CA TYR A 106 17.40 14.39 15.48
C TYR A 106 17.47 12.86 15.57
N ARG A 107 16.68 12.18 14.73
CA ARG A 107 16.75 10.73 14.53
C ARG A 107 17.15 10.46 13.08
N PRO A 108 18.18 9.64 12.81
CA PRO A 108 18.50 9.24 11.44
C PRO A 108 17.31 8.53 10.79
N ARG A 109 17.13 8.69 9.47
CA ARG A 109 16.14 7.89 8.75
C ARG A 109 16.51 6.42 8.81
N GLU A 110 15.55 5.62 9.20
CA GLU A 110 15.66 4.17 9.23
C GLU A 110 15.58 3.63 7.80
N THR A 111 16.62 2.91 7.37
CA THR A 111 16.65 2.25 6.04
C THR A 111 16.34 0.77 6.13
N GLN A 112 16.63 0.14 7.28
CA GLN A 112 16.53 -1.30 7.53
C GLN A 112 15.33 -1.68 8.41
N VAL A 113 14.53 -0.71 8.85
CA VAL A 113 13.28 -0.92 9.60
C VAL A 113 12.27 0.14 9.20
N ARG A 114 10.98 -0.16 9.33
CA ARG A 114 9.91 0.84 9.15
C ARG A 114 9.70 1.57 10.48
N ALA A 115 9.79 2.90 10.45
CA ALA A 115 9.41 3.72 11.59
C ALA A 115 7.88 3.81 11.65
N THR A 116 7.27 3.29 12.70
CA THR A 116 5.81 3.31 12.89
C THR A 116 5.43 3.92 14.23
N CYS A 117 4.25 4.53 14.28
CA CYS A 117 3.69 5.12 15.48
C CYS A 117 3.29 4.04 16.48
N ASP A 118 3.77 4.14 17.73
CA ASP A 118 3.41 3.20 18.81
C ASP A 118 1.92 3.28 19.21
N GLY A 119 1.20 4.33 18.79
CA GLY A 119 -0.23 4.50 19.04
C GLY A 119 -1.13 3.92 17.95
N CYS A 120 -0.84 4.19 16.68
CA CYS A 120 -1.73 3.84 15.56
C CYS A 120 -1.09 2.98 14.46
N MET A 121 0.16 2.52 14.64
CA MET A 121 0.93 1.72 13.67
C MET A 121 1.10 2.34 12.28
N THR A 122 0.77 3.62 12.11
CA THR A 122 0.98 4.35 10.86
C THR A 122 2.46 4.67 10.70
N SER A 123 2.98 4.59 9.47
CA SER A 123 4.36 4.95 9.16
C SER A 123 4.65 6.40 9.52
N ILE A 124 5.74 6.63 10.27
CA ILE A 124 6.21 7.96 10.66
C ILE A 124 7.17 8.47 9.58
N PHE A 125 6.77 9.57 8.93
CA PHE A 125 7.62 10.27 7.96
C PHE A 125 8.15 11.61 8.50
N VAL A 126 7.28 12.39 9.14
CA VAL A 126 7.53 13.71 9.76
C VAL A 126 6.63 13.90 10.97
N CYS A 127 6.83 15.00 11.70
CA CYS A 127 5.96 15.50 12.76
C CYS A 127 5.66 14.41 13.79
N SER A 128 6.70 13.81 14.36
CA SER A 128 6.54 12.85 15.45
C SER A 128 7.03 13.43 16.77
N TRP A 129 6.56 12.79 17.85
CA TRP A 129 6.86 13.13 19.22
C TRP A 129 7.41 11.91 19.92
N MET A 130 8.46 12.09 20.71
CA MET A 130 9.09 11.00 21.45
C MET A 130 9.17 11.31 22.93
N CYS A 131 8.73 10.36 23.76
CA CYS A 131 8.92 10.42 25.20
C CYS A 131 10.41 10.23 25.54
N ARG A 132 10.98 11.18 26.28
CA ARG A 132 12.39 11.16 26.70
C ARG A 132 12.70 10.05 27.73
N CYS A 133 11.68 9.55 28.43
CA CYS A 133 11.83 8.54 29.47
C CYS A 133 11.85 7.11 28.92
N CYS A 134 10.88 6.77 28.06
CA CYS A 134 10.69 5.40 27.55
C CYS A 134 10.95 5.24 26.05
N CYS A 135 11.21 6.31 25.31
CA CYS A 135 11.41 6.29 23.86
C CYS A 135 10.18 5.81 23.04
N GLN A 136 8.98 5.91 23.61
CA GLN A 136 7.75 5.78 22.83
C GLN A 136 7.69 6.92 21.82
N GLU A 137 7.51 6.60 20.54
CA GLU A 137 7.39 7.55 19.45
C GLU A 137 5.98 7.47 18.86
N VAL A 138 5.29 8.60 18.81
CA VAL A 138 3.94 8.71 18.26
C VAL A 138 3.89 9.76 17.16
N CYS A 139 3.04 9.56 16.15
CA CYS A 139 2.75 10.58 15.15
C CYS A 139 2.06 11.80 15.77
N ASN A 140 2.11 12.95 15.08
CA ASN A 140 1.52 14.21 15.55
C ASN A 140 0.06 14.04 15.97
N GLU A 141 -0.72 13.34 15.17
CA GLU A 141 -2.14 13.19 15.42
C GLU A 141 -2.39 12.33 16.69
N CYS A 142 -1.62 11.28 16.94
CA CYS A 142 -1.74 10.51 18.20
C CYS A 142 -1.26 11.30 19.41
N PHE A 143 -0.32 12.25 19.22
CA PHE A 143 0.11 13.14 20.28
C PHE A 143 -0.98 14.17 20.64
N GLU A 144 -1.68 14.72 19.65
CA GLU A 144 -2.83 15.58 19.89
C GLU A 144 -3.98 14.81 20.57
N ASP A 145 -4.27 13.58 20.13
CA ASP A 145 -5.25 12.69 20.81
C ASP A 145 -4.86 12.47 22.30
N LEU A 146 -3.55 12.29 22.58
CA LEU A 146 -3.04 12.13 23.94
C LEU A 146 -3.17 13.41 24.78
N LYS A 147 -2.91 14.59 24.20
CA LYS A 147 -3.10 15.88 24.88
C LYS A 147 -4.55 16.09 25.29
N GLU A 148 -5.49 15.80 24.40
CA GLU A 148 -6.93 15.92 24.67
C GLU A 148 -7.33 15.01 25.84
N LEU A 149 -6.91 13.74 25.82
CA LEU A 149 -7.19 12.77 26.89
C LEU A 149 -6.66 13.20 28.27
N VAL A 150 -5.44 13.74 28.33
CA VAL A 150 -4.84 14.23 29.58
C VAL A 150 -5.60 15.45 30.12
N SER A 151 -6.08 16.32 29.22
CA SER A 151 -6.89 17.49 29.61
C SER A 151 -8.25 17.12 30.21
N GLU A 152 -8.86 16.01 29.75
CA GLU A 152 -10.15 15.52 30.23
C GLU A 152 -10.06 14.73 31.55
N ARG A 153 -8.91 14.11 31.85
CA ARG A 153 -8.71 13.25 33.04
C ARG A 153 -7.39 13.55 33.77
N PRO A 154 -7.31 14.67 34.48
CA PRO A 154 -6.12 15.00 35.27
C PRO A 154 -5.92 13.98 36.41
N GLY A 155 -4.94 13.07 36.27
CA GLY A 155 -4.46 12.19 37.34
C GLY A 155 -4.48 10.67 37.10
N ASP A 156 -4.88 10.18 35.92
CA ASP A 156 -5.04 8.74 35.62
C ASP A 156 -4.02 8.19 34.59
N THR A 157 -2.80 8.72 34.54
CA THR A 157 -1.77 8.23 33.61
C THR A 157 -0.69 7.44 34.35
N SER A 158 -0.61 6.15 34.04
CA SER A 158 0.45 5.23 34.49
C SER A 158 1.78 5.40 33.74
N HIS A 159 1.85 6.37 32.83
CA HIS A 159 3.03 6.68 32.02
C HIS A 159 3.36 8.18 32.13
N ASP A 160 4.65 8.48 32.07
CA ASP A 160 5.31 9.80 32.10
C ASP A 160 4.49 10.90 31.38
N THR A 161 4.41 12.07 31.99
CA THR A 161 3.53 13.19 31.63
C THR A 161 3.68 13.63 30.16
N ILE A 162 2.66 14.30 29.60
CA ILE A 162 2.72 14.87 28.23
C ILE A 162 3.95 15.76 28.02
N ASP A 163 4.44 16.38 29.09
CA ASP A 163 5.64 17.24 29.14
C ASP A 163 6.96 16.47 28.89
N ASP A 164 6.94 15.14 28.92
CA ASP A 164 8.09 14.29 28.63
C ASP A 164 8.27 14.04 27.14
N PHE A 165 7.27 14.35 26.31
CA PHE A 165 7.33 14.25 24.86
C PHE A 165 7.98 15.49 24.25
N VAL A 166 8.94 15.26 23.36
CA VAL A 166 9.62 16.31 22.59
C VAL A 166 9.53 16.03 21.10
N PRO A 167 9.57 17.06 20.24
CA PRO A 167 9.52 16.88 18.80
C PRO A 167 10.72 16.07 18.32
N VAL A 168 10.48 15.18 17.36
CA VAL A 168 11.51 14.43 16.64
C VAL A 168 11.53 14.87 15.19
N THR A 169 12.73 14.99 14.62
CA THR A 169 12.91 15.22 13.19
C THR A 169 13.92 14.27 12.58
N ARG A 170 13.67 13.93 11.31
CA ARG A 170 14.57 13.15 10.45
C ARG A 170 15.27 14.01 9.40
N PHE A 171 15.07 15.33 9.48
CA PHE A 171 15.62 16.32 8.57
C PHE A 171 16.57 17.24 9.32
N THR A 172 17.62 17.74 8.67
CA THR A 172 18.25 18.96 9.18
C THR A 172 17.37 20.15 8.80
N LYS A 173 17.41 21.22 9.61
CA LYS A 173 16.65 22.44 9.31
C LYS A 173 16.97 22.99 7.92
N SER A 174 18.26 23.02 7.55
CA SER A 174 18.72 23.49 6.25
C SER A 174 18.28 22.60 5.08
N GLU A 175 18.29 21.27 5.25
CA GLU A 175 17.77 20.34 4.24
C GLU A 175 16.28 20.60 3.97
N LEU A 176 15.51 20.82 5.04
CA LEU A 176 14.09 21.06 4.96
C LEU A 176 13.77 22.40 4.31
N GLU A 177 14.42 23.49 4.74
CA GLU A 177 14.27 24.84 4.17
C GLU A 177 14.60 24.85 2.68
N ASN A 178 15.75 24.28 2.28
CA ASN A 178 16.16 24.21 0.89
C ASN A 178 15.18 23.38 0.06
N THR A 179 14.75 22.23 0.57
CA THR A 179 13.82 21.37 -0.18
C THR A 179 12.45 22.04 -0.35
N VAL A 180 11.89 22.65 0.71
CA VAL A 180 10.64 23.41 0.62
C VAL A 180 10.76 24.54 -0.39
N GLN A 181 11.89 25.26 -0.41
CA GLN A 181 12.14 26.33 -1.38
C GLN A 181 12.20 25.78 -2.82
N ASP A 182 12.97 24.71 -3.07
CA ASP A 182 13.08 24.08 -4.39
C ASP A 182 11.71 23.60 -4.91
N MET A 183 10.88 23.04 -4.03
CA MET A 183 9.53 22.61 -4.35
C MET A 183 8.60 23.80 -4.68
N CYS A 184 8.71 24.92 -3.95
CA CYS A 184 7.96 26.14 -4.25
C CYS A 184 8.33 26.73 -5.62
N VAL A 185 9.64 26.79 -5.91
CA VAL A 185 10.16 27.25 -7.21
C VAL A 185 9.61 26.40 -8.36
N LEU A 186 9.55 25.07 -8.19
CA LEU A 186 9.00 24.18 -9.22
C LEU A 186 7.53 24.47 -9.54
N LEU A 187 6.73 24.88 -8.54
CA LEU A 187 5.33 25.25 -8.74
C LEU A 187 5.14 26.68 -9.26
N GLY A 188 6.22 27.46 -9.41
CA GLY A 188 6.13 28.87 -9.82
C GLY A 188 5.64 29.81 -8.72
N HIS A 189 5.72 29.40 -7.45
CA HIS A 189 5.45 30.28 -6.32
C HIS A 189 6.76 30.99 -5.93
N GLU A 190 6.78 32.32 -5.99
CA GLU A 190 7.85 33.10 -5.34
C GLU A 190 7.75 32.99 -3.80
N SER A 191 8.88 33.17 -3.14
CA SER A 191 9.17 32.88 -1.71
C SER A 191 8.09 33.20 -0.68
N VAL A 192 8.15 32.45 0.42
CA VAL A 192 7.36 32.54 1.66
C VAL A 192 7.17 33.98 2.15
N GLY A 193 5.94 34.48 1.98
CA GLY A 193 5.37 35.60 2.70
C GLY A 193 3.96 35.20 3.15
N ASP A 194 3.75 35.23 4.46
CA ASP A 194 2.53 34.94 5.19
C ASP A 194 1.24 35.45 4.51
N SER A 195 0.26 34.56 4.29
CA SER A 195 -1.14 34.74 4.70
C SER A 195 -2.09 33.72 4.05
N GLY A 196 -2.87 33.03 4.90
CA GLY A 196 -4.26 32.68 4.62
C GLY A 196 -4.53 31.27 4.05
N LEU A 197 -5.03 30.38 4.91
CA LEU A 197 -5.92 29.29 4.50
C LEU A 197 -7.17 29.88 3.83
N PRO A 198 -7.61 29.37 2.66
CA PRO A 198 -8.99 29.54 2.22
C PRO A 198 -9.83 28.39 2.77
N THR A 199 -10.60 28.69 3.83
CA THR A 199 -11.79 27.92 4.20
C THR A 199 -12.98 28.51 3.45
N ALA A 200 -13.56 27.76 2.51
CA ALA A 200 -14.98 27.87 2.16
C ALA A 200 -15.45 26.64 1.36
N LEU A 201 -16.15 25.76 2.06
CA LEU A 201 -17.24 24.95 1.51
C LEU A 201 -18.36 25.89 1.04
N ILE A 202 -19.04 25.58 -0.06
CA ILE A 202 -20.51 25.66 -0.18
C ILE A 202 -20.97 24.76 -1.33
N ASN A 203 -22.06 24.07 -1.02
CA ASN A 203 -22.81 23.05 -1.74
C ASN A 203 -23.18 23.40 -3.19
N SER A 204 -23.15 22.38 -4.04
CA SER A 204 -24.12 22.26 -5.14
C SER A 204 -24.73 20.86 -5.09
N GLU A 205 -25.90 20.75 -4.45
CA GLU A 205 -26.78 19.59 -4.63
C GLU A 205 -27.30 19.62 -6.07
N VAL A 206 -26.88 18.64 -6.88
CA VAL A 206 -27.48 18.37 -8.18
C VAL A 206 -28.53 17.29 -7.96
N MET A 207 -29.80 17.66 -8.02
CA MET A 207 -30.90 16.70 -8.16
C MET A 207 -30.79 16.05 -9.54
N TYR A 208 -30.50 14.75 -9.59
CA TYR A 208 -30.73 13.94 -10.77
C TYR A 208 -32.15 13.37 -10.71
N SER A 209 -33.03 13.85 -11.59
CA SER A 209 -34.29 13.19 -11.93
C SER A 209 -34.02 12.13 -12.99
N HIS A 210 -34.19 10.85 -12.65
CA HIS A 210 -34.40 9.79 -13.64
C HIS A 210 -35.66 9.00 -13.25
N GLY A 211 -36.77 9.36 -13.90
CA GLY A 211 -37.73 8.36 -14.33
C GLY A 211 -37.25 7.81 -15.66
N GLU A 212 -37.11 6.49 -15.74
CA GLU A 212 -37.69 5.66 -16.79
C GLU A 212 -37.52 4.21 -16.33
N ALA A 213 -38.66 3.57 -16.13
CA ALA A 213 -38.75 2.14 -15.90
C ALA A 213 -38.55 1.45 -17.25
N GLU A 214 -37.69 0.44 -17.33
CA GLU A 214 -37.91 -0.65 -18.26
C GLU A 214 -37.13 -1.93 -17.92
N THR A 215 -37.88 -3.02 -17.98
CA THR A 215 -37.52 -4.41 -18.27
C THR A 215 -36.69 -5.22 -17.27
N SER A 216 -37.41 -6.15 -16.65
CA SER A 216 -36.94 -7.36 -15.98
C SER A 216 -35.83 -8.08 -16.74
N THR A 217 -34.61 -7.99 -16.23
CA THR A 217 -33.57 -9.03 -16.38
C THR A 217 -33.19 -9.48 -14.96
N MET A 218 -32.98 -10.79 -14.75
CA MET A 218 -32.74 -11.35 -13.40
C MET A 218 -31.39 -10.91 -12.79
N GLU A 219 -30.47 -10.32 -13.57
CA GLU A 219 -29.13 -9.95 -13.15
C GLU A 219 -29.05 -8.53 -12.52
N PRO A 220 -28.21 -8.33 -11.49
CA PRO A 220 -28.00 -7.00 -10.90
C PRO A 220 -27.40 -6.01 -11.91
N PRO A 221 -27.82 -4.74 -11.90
CA PRO A 221 -27.30 -3.74 -12.83
C PRO A 221 -25.80 -3.53 -12.60
N SER A 222 -25.07 -3.39 -13.71
CA SER A 222 -23.62 -3.21 -13.71
C SER A 222 -23.22 -2.05 -14.63
N HIS A 223 -22.08 -1.43 -14.35
CA HIS A 223 -21.44 -0.48 -15.26
C HIS A 223 -20.78 -1.21 -16.44
N GLU A 224 -20.71 -0.54 -17.58
CA GLU A 224 -19.91 -1.01 -18.71
C GLU A 224 -18.42 -0.74 -18.42
N ILE A 225 -17.59 -1.78 -18.54
CA ILE A 225 -16.14 -1.64 -18.43
C ILE A 225 -15.54 -1.26 -19.78
N ARG A 226 -14.62 -0.30 -19.79
CA ARG A 226 -13.86 0.05 -21.01
C ARG A 226 -12.90 -1.08 -21.34
N ARG A 227 -12.87 -1.48 -22.61
CA ARG A 227 -12.08 -2.59 -23.12
C ARG A 227 -11.14 -2.11 -24.21
N PHE A 228 -9.91 -2.61 -24.19
CA PHE A 228 -8.90 -2.36 -25.22
C PHE A 228 -8.18 -3.67 -25.52
N SER A 229 -7.72 -3.87 -26.76
CA SER A 229 -6.69 -4.89 -26.99
C SER A 229 -5.36 -4.39 -26.42
N ALA A 230 -4.45 -5.31 -26.11
CA ALA A 230 -3.13 -4.94 -25.62
C ALA A 230 -2.34 -4.07 -26.63
N GLU A 231 -2.63 -4.20 -27.92
CA GLU A 231 -1.99 -3.41 -29.00
C GLU A 231 -2.60 -2.02 -29.14
N ASP A 232 -3.91 -1.86 -28.91
CA ASP A 232 -4.61 -0.59 -29.07
C ASP A 232 -4.45 0.35 -27.86
N LEU A 233 -4.14 -0.19 -26.68
CA LEU A 233 -3.93 0.62 -25.49
C LEU A 233 -2.54 1.27 -25.52
N THR A 234 -2.50 2.57 -25.84
CA THR A 234 -1.29 3.41 -25.74
C THR A 234 -1.31 4.25 -24.46
N GLU A 235 -0.15 4.77 -24.05
CA GLU A 235 -0.04 5.62 -22.84
C GLU A 235 -0.88 6.92 -22.95
N ASP A 236 -0.99 7.49 -24.15
CA ASP A 236 -1.82 8.68 -24.42
C ASP A 236 -3.32 8.40 -24.23
N ILE A 237 -3.75 7.16 -24.45
CA ILE A 237 -5.13 6.72 -24.19
C ILE A 237 -5.29 6.34 -22.72
N PHE A 238 -4.35 5.57 -22.17
CA PHE A 238 -4.40 5.05 -20.82
C PHE A 238 -4.44 6.17 -19.77
N ARG A 239 -3.51 7.12 -19.84
CA ARG A 239 -3.33 8.19 -18.85
C ARG A 239 -4.60 8.99 -18.52
N PRO A 240 -5.32 9.61 -19.49
CA PRO A 240 -6.53 10.37 -19.19
C PRO A 240 -7.71 9.49 -18.73
N LEU A 241 -7.69 8.18 -19.02
CA LEU A 241 -8.67 7.23 -18.49
C LEU A 241 -8.33 6.83 -17.06
N TRP A 242 -7.05 6.55 -16.80
CA TRP A 242 -6.54 6.16 -15.51
C TRP A 242 -6.74 7.26 -14.46
N ALA A 243 -6.54 8.52 -14.85
CA ALA A 243 -6.80 9.69 -14.02
C ALA A 243 -8.27 9.84 -13.57
N LYS A 244 -9.22 9.11 -14.17
CA LYS A 244 -10.63 9.09 -13.72
C LYS A 244 -10.87 8.11 -12.57
N GLY A 245 -9.96 7.16 -12.34
CA GLY A 245 -10.10 6.13 -11.31
C GLY A 245 -11.14 5.05 -11.64
N ASP A 246 -11.39 4.79 -12.93
CA ASP A 246 -12.24 3.68 -13.37
C ASP A 246 -11.39 2.46 -13.77
N PRO A 247 -11.82 1.21 -13.48
CA PRO A 247 -11.13 0.01 -13.91
C PRO A 247 -11.17 -0.18 -15.43
N LEU A 248 -10.13 -0.83 -15.97
CA LEU A 248 -9.98 -1.11 -17.40
C LEU A 248 -9.75 -2.61 -17.63
N LEU A 249 -10.27 -3.13 -18.73
CA LEU A 249 -9.96 -4.48 -19.20
C LEU A 249 -9.12 -4.40 -20.48
N VAL A 250 -8.03 -5.16 -20.51
CA VAL A 250 -7.13 -5.28 -21.64
C VAL A 250 -7.09 -6.73 -22.11
N THR A 251 -7.50 -6.99 -23.35
CA THR A 251 -7.53 -8.33 -23.94
C THR A 251 -6.22 -8.65 -24.66
N ASP A 252 -6.04 -9.91 -25.07
CA ASP A 252 -4.94 -10.36 -25.94
C ASP A 252 -3.53 -10.23 -25.34
N VAL A 253 -3.42 -10.02 -24.02
CA VAL A 253 -2.13 -9.99 -23.32
C VAL A 253 -1.48 -11.38 -23.32
N GLY A 254 -2.29 -12.44 -23.32
CA GLY A 254 -1.85 -13.84 -23.34
C GLY A 254 -0.86 -14.17 -24.46
N ALA A 255 -1.01 -13.56 -25.64
CA ALA A 255 -0.12 -13.79 -26.80
C ALA A 255 1.33 -13.29 -26.57
N ARG A 256 1.54 -12.44 -25.57
CA ARG A 256 2.86 -11.87 -25.25
C ARG A 256 3.72 -12.80 -24.40
N PHE A 257 3.10 -13.64 -23.57
CA PHE A 257 3.81 -14.63 -22.75
C PHE A 257 4.49 -15.68 -23.62
N LYS A 258 5.71 -16.07 -23.23
CA LYS A 258 6.53 -17.10 -23.90
C LYS A 258 6.71 -18.33 -23.04
N VAL A 259 6.55 -18.21 -21.73
CA VAL A 259 6.51 -19.35 -20.82
C VAL A 259 5.08 -19.88 -20.74
N PRO A 260 4.86 -21.20 -20.71
CA PRO A 260 3.52 -21.75 -20.50
C PRO A 260 3.10 -21.62 -19.04
N TRP A 261 2.35 -20.57 -18.69
CA TRP A 261 1.82 -20.33 -17.34
C TRP A 261 0.58 -21.20 -17.03
N ASN A 262 0.76 -22.53 -17.03
CA ASN A 262 -0.31 -23.51 -16.89
C ASN A 262 0.04 -24.63 -15.89
N PRO A 263 -0.95 -25.47 -15.48
CA PRO A 263 -0.72 -26.54 -14.52
C PRO A 263 0.43 -27.48 -14.90
N CYS A 264 0.51 -27.91 -16.17
CA CYS A 264 1.56 -28.84 -16.62
C CYS A 264 2.96 -28.27 -16.38
N TYR A 265 3.19 -27.01 -16.75
CA TYR A 265 4.48 -26.35 -16.52
C TYR A 265 4.82 -26.27 -15.03
N PHE A 266 3.87 -25.90 -14.17
CA PHE A 266 4.12 -25.80 -12.74
C PHE A 266 4.37 -27.16 -12.08
N ILE A 267 3.67 -28.21 -12.53
CA ILE A 267 3.88 -29.59 -12.12
C ILE A 267 5.29 -30.07 -12.50
N ASP A 268 5.71 -29.81 -13.73
CA ASP A 268 6.99 -30.29 -14.25
C ASP A 268 8.17 -29.52 -13.63
N THR A 269 8.00 -28.21 -13.42
CA THR A 269 9.09 -27.33 -12.96
C THR A 269 9.20 -27.28 -11.43
N TYR A 270 8.07 -27.23 -10.72
CA TYR A 270 8.03 -26.99 -9.27
C TYR A 270 7.33 -28.10 -8.50
N GLY A 271 6.93 -29.21 -9.14
CA GLY A 271 6.03 -30.19 -8.57
C GLY A 271 6.45 -30.81 -7.23
N SER A 272 7.76 -30.89 -6.95
CA SER A 272 8.28 -31.41 -5.67
C SER A 272 8.28 -30.38 -4.53
N GLN A 273 8.04 -29.10 -4.82
CA GLN A 273 7.99 -28.04 -3.81
C GLN A 273 6.79 -28.29 -2.89
N ARG A 274 7.03 -28.25 -1.58
CA ARG A 274 5.96 -28.28 -0.57
C ARG A 274 5.28 -26.92 -0.51
N CYS A 275 3.96 -26.92 -0.40
CA CYS A 275 3.16 -25.72 -0.25
C CYS A 275 2.01 -25.92 0.73
N GLU A 276 1.49 -24.81 1.25
CA GLU A 276 0.26 -24.78 2.04
C GLU A 276 -0.89 -24.32 1.14
N VAL A 277 -2.04 -24.98 1.26
CA VAL A 277 -3.28 -24.57 0.60
C VAL A 277 -4.35 -24.24 1.65
N ILE A 278 -5.24 -23.30 1.34
CA ILE A 278 -6.32 -22.84 2.21
C ILE A 278 -7.67 -23.01 1.53
N GLU A 279 -8.65 -23.53 2.27
CA GLU A 279 -10.04 -23.69 1.83
C GLU A 279 -10.79 -22.36 1.99
N CYS A 280 -11.43 -21.90 0.92
CA CYS A 280 -11.92 -20.52 0.79
C CYS A 280 -13.14 -20.20 1.69
N GLN A 281 -13.91 -21.20 2.13
CA GLN A 281 -15.12 -20.97 2.93
C GLN A 281 -14.82 -20.97 4.44
N GLN A 282 -14.08 -21.97 4.92
CA GLN A 282 -13.84 -22.23 6.33
C GLN A 282 -12.43 -21.81 6.80
N GLY A 283 -11.53 -21.49 5.86
CA GLY A 283 -10.16 -21.08 6.18
C GLY A 283 -9.29 -22.24 6.67
N ARG A 284 -9.71 -23.50 6.47
CA ARG A 284 -8.89 -24.68 6.82
C ARG A 284 -7.64 -24.69 5.96
N THR A 285 -6.49 -24.94 6.57
CA THR A 285 -5.22 -25.13 5.84
C THR A 285 -4.81 -26.59 5.81
N ARG A 286 -4.04 -26.97 4.78
CA ARG A 286 -3.36 -28.27 4.71
C ARG A 286 -2.05 -28.14 3.93
N ASP A 287 -1.08 -28.96 4.31
CA ASP A 287 0.15 -29.13 3.54
C ASP A 287 -0.07 -30.06 2.36
N THR A 288 0.57 -29.76 1.24
CA THR A 288 0.60 -30.60 0.02
C THR A 288 1.87 -30.29 -0.78
N THR A 289 1.93 -30.78 -2.01
CA THR A 289 2.95 -30.42 -3.00
C THR A 289 2.32 -29.64 -4.15
N VAL A 290 3.14 -28.84 -4.84
CA VAL A 290 2.69 -28.13 -6.04
C VAL A 290 2.12 -29.10 -7.07
N ARG A 291 2.71 -30.29 -7.23
CA ARG A 291 2.20 -31.35 -8.11
C ARG A 291 0.79 -31.79 -7.73
N GLU A 292 0.61 -32.26 -6.49
CA GLU A 292 -0.67 -32.76 -6.01
C GLU A 292 -1.79 -31.73 -6.13
N PHE A 293 -1.48 -30.44 -5.92
CA PHE A 293 -2.43 -29.35 -6.11
C PHE A 293 -2.83 -29.15 -7.58
N PHE A 294 -1.84 -28.99 -8.47
CA PHE A 294 -2.13 -28.70 -9.88
C PHE A 294 -2.65 -29.91 -10.66
N GLU A 295 -2.38 -31.15 -10.22
CA GLU A 295 -3.00 -32.36 -10.80
C GLU A 295 -4.53 -32.40 -10.62
N GLN A 296 -5.07 -31.61 -9.70
CA GLN A 296 -6.52 -31.47 -9.49
C GLN A 296 -7.17 -30.43 -10.41
N PHE A 297 -6.40 -29.64 -11.16
CA PHE A 297 -6.95 -28.64 -12.06
C PHE A 297 -7.69 -29.33 -13.22
N GLY A 298 -8.98 -29.01 -13.39
CA GLY A 298 -9.82 -29.56 -14.46
C GLY A 298 -10.24 -31.03 -14.29
N SER A 299 -9.88 -31.70 -13.20
CA SER A 299 -10.11 -33.15 -13.02
C SER A 299 -11.47 -33.51 -12.40
N ASN A 300 -12.21 -32.54 -11.84
CA ASN A 300 -13.48 -32.82 -11.19
C ASN A 300 -14.38 -31.56 -11.15
N HIS A 301 -15.55 -31.60 -11.79
CA HIS A 301 -16.54 -30.52 -11.78
C HIS A 301 -17.58 -30.67 -10.65
N GLU A 302 -17.46 -31.68 -9.80
CA GLU A 302 -18.39 -31.98 -8.69
C GLU A 302 -17.78 -31.68 -7.31
N ARG A 303 -16.66 -30.95 -7.25
CA ARG A 303 -15.97 -30.64 -5.98
C ARG A 303 -16.77 -29.62 -5.19
N GLU A 304 -17.05 -29.94 -3.93
CA GLU A 304 -17.69 -28.98 -3.01
C GLU A 304 -16.68 -27.97 -2.43
N GLU A 305 -15.42 -28.37 -2.27
CA GLU A 305 -14.39 -27.53 -1.63
C GLU A 305 -13.59 -26.69 -2.64
N CYS A 306 -13.45 -25.39 -2.33
CA CYS A 306 -12.64 -24.46 -3.11
C CYS A 306 -11.30 -24.21 -2.41
N TRP A 307 -10.23 -24.85 -2.88
CA TRP A 307 -8.88 -24.66 -2.34
C TRP A 307 -8.09 -23.65 -3.17
N LYS A 308 -7.29 -22.82 -2.49
CA LYS A 308 -6.31 -21.93 -3.11
C LYS A 308 -4.92 -22.14 -2.54
N LEU A 309 -3.92 -21.96 -3.38
CA LEU A 309 -2.52 -22.05 -2.98
C LEU A 309 -2.16 -20.75 -2.26
N LYS A 310 -1.70 -20.87 -1.00
CA LYS A 310 -1.47 -19.74 -0.11
C LYS A 310 -0.06 -19.21 -0.30
N ASP A 311 0.05 -17.88 -0.47
CA ASP A 311 1.32 -17.14 -0.52
C ASP A 311 2.36 -17.84 -1.42
N TRP A 312 2.11 -17.91 -2.73
CA TRP A 312 3.05 -18.53 -3.69
C TRP A 312 3.52 -17.55 -4.76
N PRO A 313 4.85 -17.33 -4.88
CA PRO A 313 5.90 -17.91 -4.03
C PRO A 313 5.74 -17.52 -2.55
N PRO A 314 6.27 -18.33 -1.59
CA PRO A 314 6.31 -17.95 -0.16
C PRO A 314 6.97 -16.58 -0.02
N SER A 315 6.92 -15.95 1.16
CA SER A 315 7.32 -14.55 1.43
C SER A 315 8.69 -14.05 0.91
N SER A 316 9.48 -14.90 0.25
CA SER A 316 10.54 -14.54 -0.71
C SER A 316 10.05 -13.64 -1.86
N ASP A 317 10.98 -12.84 -2.38
CA ASP A 317 10.79 -12.04 -3.58
C ASP A 317 10.54 -12.92 -4.83
N PHE A 318 9.57 -12.52 -5.66
CA PHE A 318 9.17 -13.28 -6.84
C PHE A 318 10.29 -13.44 -7.87
N GLU A 319 11.11 -12.41 -8.09
CA GLU A 319 12.22 -12.48 -9.04
C GLU A 319 13.30 -13.45 -8.56
N MET A 320 13.55 -13.49 -7.25
CA MET A 320 14.50 -14.44 -6.67
C MET A 320 14.02 -15.89 -6.78
N GLU A 321 12.75 -16.15 -6.46
CA GLU A 321 12.20 -17.52 -6.48
C GLU A 321 11.90 -17.99 -7.92
N PHE A 322 11.37 -17.11 -8.76
CA PHE A 322 10.90 -17.42 -10.12
C PHE A 322 11.46 -16.47 -11.19
N PRO A 323 12.78 -16.43 -11.41
CA PRO A 323 13.41 -15.44 -12.29
C PRO A 323 12.92 -15.53 -13.75
N GLN A 324 12.71 -16.73 -14.28
CA GLN A 324 12.22 -16.92 -15.64
C GLN A 324 10.77 -16.42 -15.81
N LEU A 325 9.90 -16.71 -14.85
CA LEU A 325 8.52 -16.23 -14.86
C LEU A 325 8.48 -14.71 -14.66
N PHE A 326 9.33 -14.16 -13.80
CA PHE A 326 9.42 -12.71 -13.60
C PHE A 326 9.81 -11.97 -14.90
N GLN A 327 10.79 -12.48 -15.63
CA GLN A 327 11.21 -11.91 -16.92
C GLN A 327 10.10 -12.01 -17.97
N ASP A 328 9.42 -13.16 -18.06
CA ASP A 328 8.32 -13.36 -19.01
C ASP A 328 7.11 -12.46 -18.70
N PHE A 329 6.78 -12.30 -17.40
CA PHE A 329 5.77 -11.36 -16.94
C PHE A 329 6.13 -9.92 -17.33
N ASN A 330 7.35 -9.46 -17.03
CA ASN A 330 7.80 -8.11 -17.38
C ASN A 330 7.84 -7.84 -18.89
N ALA A 331 8.01 -8.87 -19.71
CA ALA A 331 7.94 -8.77 -21.16
C ALA A 331 6.50 -8.71 -21.68
N ALA A 332 5.55 -9.31 -20.97
CA ALA A 332 4.16 -9.42 -21.38
C ALA A 332 3.26 -8.27 -20.91
N VAL A 333 3.58 -7.63 -19.78
CA VAL A 333 2.68 -6.64 -19.16
C VAL A 333 2.28 -5.48 -20.10
N PRO A 334 1.00 -5.10 -20.16
CA PRO A 334 0.58 -3.83 -20.74
C PRO A 334 1.05 -2.64 -19.87
N MET A 335 1.22 -1.47 -20.49
CA MET A 335 1.65 -0.23 -19.83
C MET A 335 2.91 -0.40 -18.95
N PRO A 336 4.03 -0.89 -19.52
CA PRO A 336 5.24 -1.23 -18.76
C PRO A 336 5.85 -0.05 -17.99
N ASN A 337 5.70 1.19 -18.47
CA ASN A 337 6.17 2.40 -17.77
C ASN A 337 5.48 2.59 -16.41
N TYR A 338 4.25 2.11 -16.25
CA TYR A 338 3.47 2.20 -15.01
C TYR A 338 3.61 0.94 -14.15
N VAL A 339 3.57 -0.24 -14.77
CA VAL A 339 3.36 -1.52 -14.08
C VAL A 339 4.67 -2.15 -13.59
N ARG A 340 5.77 -2.04 -14.36
CA ARG A 340 7.00 -2.76 -14.03
C ARG A 340 7.71 -2.14 -12.83
N ARG A 341 8.51 -2.96 -12.13
CA ARG A 341 9.39 -2.51 -11.03
C ARG A 341 10.48 -1.53 -11.48
N ASP A 342 10.82 -1.51 -12.76
CA ASP A 342 11.75 -0.57 -13.40
C ASP A 342 11.02 0.48 -14.27
N GLY A 343 9.70 0.62 -14.11
CA GLY A 343 8.86 1.53 -14.87
C GLY A 343 9.14 3.01 -14.55
N VAL A 344 9.44 3.82 -15.57
CA VAL A 344 9.75 5.25 -15.40
C VAL A 344 8.60 6.12 -14.85
N LEU A 345 7.36 5.62 -14.84
CA LEU A 345 6.20 6.31 -14.25
C LEU A 345 5.69 5.61 -12.99
N ASN A 346 6.30 4.49 -12.58
CA ASN A 346 5.99 3.84 -11.32
C ASN A 346 6.77 4.52 -10.20
N LEU A 347 6.09 5.20 -9.27
CA LEU A 347 6.75 5.93 -8.19
C LEU A 347 7.55 5.01 -7.27
N ALA A 348 7.18 3.73 -7.18
CA ALA A 348 7.92 2.72 -6.44
C ALA A 348 9.28 2.39 -7.06
N SER A 349 9.46 2.59 -8.37
CA SER A 349 10.74 2.34 -9.07
C SER A 349 11.86 3.31 -8.67
N HIS A 350 11.53 4.38 -7.95
CA HIS A 350 12.50 5.38 -7.48
C HIS A 350 13.01 5.11 -6.05
N PHE A 351 12.55 4.02 -5.42
CA PHE A 351 12.99 3.63 -4.08
C PHE A 351 14.47 3.18 -4.10
N PRO A 352 15.30 3.53 -3.10
CA PRO A 352 16.67 3.06 -3.02
C PRO A 352 16.79 1.54 -2.79
N LEU A 353 17.82 0.93 -3.37
CA LEU A 353 18.06 -0.51 -3.34
C LEU A 353 18.46 -1.04 -1.95
N ASN A 354 19.02 -0.17 -1.11
CA ASN A 354 19.49 -0.52 0.24
C ASN A 354 18.49 -0.08 1.34
N THR A 355 17.20 0.00 1.00
CA THR A 355 16.11 0.35 1.93
C THR A 355 14.99 -0.69 1.91
N ILE A 356 14.12 -0.70 2.92
CA ILE A 356 12.90 -1.52 2.91
C ILE A 356 11.87 -0.95 1.92
N VAL A 357 11.86 -1.50 0.72
CA VAL A 357 10.85 -1.24 -0.31
C VAL A 357 9.53 -1.93 0.06
N PRO A 358 8.37 -1.30 -0.21
CA PRO A 358 7.07 -2.00 -0.16
C PRO A 358 7.06 -3.22 -1.09
N ASP A 359 6.54 -4.36 -0.62
CA ASP A 359 6.34 -5.54 -1.47
C ASP A 359 5.09 -5.32 -2.32
N LEU A 360 5.30 -4.93 -3.58
CA LEU A 360 4.25 -4.71 -4.57
C LEU A 360 4.04 -5.94 -5.50
N GLY A 361 4.69 -7.07 -5.21
CA GLY A 361 4.65 -8.24 -6.08
C GLY A 361 5.62 -8.16 -7.27
N PRO A 362 5.45 -9.02 -8.31
CA PRO A 362 4.23 -9.78 -8.62
C PRO A 362 3.95 -10.93 -7.63
N LYS A 363 2.69 -11.39 -7.59
CA LYS A 363 2.18 -12.51 -6.78
C LYS A 363 1.27 -13.41 -7.61
N MET A 364 1.29 -14.72 -7.34
CA MET A 364 0.38 -15.66 -8.02
C MET A 364 -0.87 -15.96 -7.20
N TYR A 365 -1.97 -16.15 -7.91
CA TYR A 365 -3.28 -16.51 -7.36
C TYR A 365 -3.79 -17.75 -8.09
N ASN A 366 -3.58 -18.90 -7.44
CA ASN A 366 -3.95 -20.21 -7.98
C ASN A 366 -5.08 -20.77 -7.13
N ALA A 367 -6.25 -20.94 -7.72
CA ALA A 367 -7.41 -21.40 -6.95
C ALA A 367 -8.36 -22.22 -7.82
N TYR A 368 -8.97 -23.21 -7.17
CA TYR A 368 -10.03 -23.99 -7.76
C TYR A 368 -11.28 -23.13 -8.04
N ALA A 369 -12.17 -23.65 -8.89
CA ALA A 369 -13.50 -23.12 -9.09
C ALA A 369 -14.28 -23.12 -7.77
N ASN A 370 -15.03 -22.06 -7.54
CA ASN A 370 -16.00 -21.98 -6.45
C ASN A 370 -17.41 -22.18 -7.04
N LEU A 371 -17.89 -23.42 -6.92
CA LEU A 371 -19.19 -23.86 -7.45
C LEU A 371 -20.34 -23.64 -6.45
N THR A 372 -20.07 -23.01 -5.32
CA THR A 372 -21.10 -22.71 -4.32
C THR A 372 -21.95 -21.53 -4.78
N ASP A 373 -23.25 -21.75 -4.96
CA ASP A 373 -24.20 -20.72 -5.41
C ASP A 373 -24.78 -19.87 -4.28
N ARG A 374 -24.90 -20.40 -3.05
CA ARG A 374 -25.48 -19.69 -1.89
C ARG A 374 -24.46 -19.56 -0.77
N ASP A 375 -24.44 -18.39 -0.11
CA ASP A 375 -23.52 -18.09 1.00
C ASP A 375 -22.02 -18.24 0.64
N SER A 376 -21.69 -18.11 -0.66
CA SER A 376 -20.32 -18.23 -1.14
C SER A 376 -19.47 -17.07 -0.65
N LYS A 377 -18.28 -17.36 -0.12
CA LYS A 377 -17.24 -16.36 0.15
C LYS A 377 -16.39 -15.98 -1.09
N GLY A 378 -16.75 -16.44 -2.28
CA GLY A 378 -15.92 -16.28 -3.48
C GLY A 378 -14.56 -16.97 -3.35
N THR A 379 -13.67 -16.72 -4.31
CA THR A 379 -12.25 -17.10 -4.19
C THR A 379 -11.42 -15.98 -3.57
N THR A 380 -11.85 -14.75 -3.82
CA THR A 380 -11.31 -13.53 -3.21
C THR A 380 -12.48 -12.74 -2.65
N GLN A 381 -12.49 -12.55 -1.34
CA GLN A 381 -13.51 -11.78 -0.64
C GLN A 381 -13.38 -10.30 -0.96
N LEU A 382 -14.45 -9.55 -0.69
CA LEU A 382 -14.52 -8.13 -0.95
C LEU A 382 -13.43 -7.39 -0.17
N HIS A 383 -12.55 -6.70 -0.87
CA HIS A 383 -11.47 -5.92 -0.29
C HIS A 383 -11.15 -4.71 -1.16
N MET A 384 -10.15 -3.92 -0.75
CA MET A 384 -9.72 -2.71 -1.42
C MET A 384 -8.21 -2.55 -1.27
N ASP A 385 -7.52 -2.24 -2.36
CA ASP A 385 -6.07 -2.06 -2.40
C ASP A 385 -5.67 -0.61 -2.15
N MET A 386 -4.53 -0.43 -1.47
CA MET A 386 -3.95 0.89 -1.17
C MET A 386 -3.27 1.54 -2.39
N SER A 387 -2.83 0.71 -3.33
CA SER A 387 -2.11 1.09 -4.54
C SER A 387 -2.90 0.65 -5.77
N ASP A 388 -2.42 1.04 -6.94
CA ASP A 388 -2.94 0.50 -8.19
C ASP A 388 -2.52 -0.96 -8.34
N ALA A 389 -3.29 -1.73 -9.10
CA ALA A 389 -2.98 -3.12 -9.37
C ALA A 389 -3.30 -3.52 -10.82
N LEU A 390 -2.54 -4.50 -11.31
CA LEU A 390 -2.80 -5.20 -12.56
C LEU A 390 -2.97 -6.67 -12.25
N ASN A 391 -4.06 -7.29 -12.72
CA ASN A 391 -4.28 -8.74 -12.63
C ASN A 391 -4.37 -9.35 -14.03
N ILE A 392 -3.56 -10.37 -14.33
CA ILE A 392 -3.58 -11.09 -15.60
C ILE A 392 -3.98 -12.55 -15.35
N MET A 393 -5.00 -13.04 -16.07
CA MET A 393 -5.33 -14.47 -16.07
C MET A 393 -4.48 -15.19 -17.11
N THR A 394 -3.68 -16.15 -16.67
CA THR A 394 -2.79 -16.90 -17.57
C THR A 394 -3.33 -18.27 -17.95
N TYR A 395 -4.21 -18.82 -17.13
CA TYR A 395 -4.86 -20.11 -17.38
C TYR A 395 -6.23 -20.18 -16.71
N ALA A 396 -7.16 -20.86 -17.38
CA ALA A 396 -8.41 -21.33 -16.81
C ALA A 396 -8.69 -22.75 -17.35
N SER A 397 -9.10 -23.68 -16.48
CA SER A 397 -9.59 -24.98 -16.94
C SER A 397 -10.88 -24.82 -17.74
N LEU A 398 -11.21 -25.78 -18.59
CA LEU A 398 -12.55 -25.84 -19.19
C LEU A 398 -13.61 -25.89 -18.08
N ASP A 399 -14.79 -25.34 -18.34
CA ASP A 399 -15.95 -25.49 -17.47
C ASP A 399 -16.62 -26.86 -17.64
N SER A 400 -17.69 -27.12 -16.88
CA SER A 400 -18.44 -28.39 -16.93
C SER A 400 -19.11 -28.66 -18.27
N GLU A 401 -19.27 -27.64 -19.12
CA GLU A 401 -19.81 -27.75 -20.47
C GLU A 401 -18.70 -27.79 -21.54
N ASN A 402 -17.44 -27.97 -21.12
CA ASN A 402 -16.26 -28.01 -21.97
C ASN A 402 -16.04 -26.70 -22.76
N LYS A 403 -16.47 -25.57 -22.20
CA LYS A 403 -16.22 -24.21 -22.73
C LYS A 403 -15.06 -23.56 -22.00
N ASP A 404 -14.53 -22.48 -22.60
CA ASP A 404 -13.43 -21.72 -22.02
C ASP A 404 -13.77 -21.22 -20.62
N GLY A 405 -12.91 -21.56 -19.67
CA GLY A 405 -13.06 -21.19 -18.28
C GLY A 405 -12.86 -19.71 -18.03
N ARG A 406 -13.41 -19.24 -16.92
CA ARG A 406 -13.37 -17.82 -16.55
C ARG A 406 -13.46 -17.59 -15.05
N ALA A 407 -13.15 -16.36 -14.64
CA ALA A 407 -13.47 -15.84 -13.32
C ALA A 407 -14.40 -14.64 -13.45
N VAL A 408 -15.35 -14.50 -12.53
CA VAL A 408 -16.18 -13.31 -12.44
C VAL A 408 -15.61 -12.36 -11.39
N TRP A 409 -15.47 -11.11 -11.78
CA TRP A 409 -15.04 -9.99 -10.94
C TRP A 409 -16.19 -9.03 -10.75
N ASP A 410 -16.25 -8.45 -9.57
CA ASP A 410 -17.03 -7.25 -9.31
C ASP A 410 -16.12 -6.18 -8.77
N LEU A 411 -16.00 -5.09 -9.54
CA LEU A 411 -15.20 -3.93 -9.17
C LEU A 411 -16.13 -2.73 -8.93
N PHE A 412 -15.95 -2.02 -7.83
CA PHE A 412 -16.75 -0.86 -7.48
C PHE A 412 -15.90 0.41 -7.57
N ARG A 413 -16.55 1.53 -7.88
CA ARG A 413 -15.87 2.82 -7.94
C ARG A 413 -15.36 3.21 -6.56
N ALA A 414 -14.16 3.78 -6.48
CA ALA A 414 -13.57 4.21 -5.22
C ALA A 414 -14.47 5.17 -4.42
N GLN A 415 -15.23 6.02 -5.10
CA GLN A 415 -16.17 6.96 -4.47
C GLN A 415 -17.37 6.30 -3.75
N ASP A 416 -17.71 5.06 -4.08
CA ASP A 416 -18.84 4.35 -3.49
C ASP A 416 -18.46 3.55 -2.22
N SER A 417 -17.18 3.53 -1.84
CA SER A 417 -16.67 2.78 -0.67
C SER A 417 -17.46 3.04 0.61
N ASN A 418 -17.78 4.30 0.91
CA ASN A 418 -18.55 4.66 2.11
C ASN A 418 -20.00 4.17 2.08
N LYS A 419 -20.63 4.12 0.90
CA LYS A 419 -21.97 3.54 0.74
C LYS A 419 -21.91 2.02 0.95
N ILE A 420 -20.89 1.37 0.40
CA ILE A 420 -20.64 -0.06 0.57
C ILE A 420 -20.40 -0.38 2.05
N ARG A 421 -19.58 0.39 2.78
CA ARG A 421 -19.39 0.23 4.23
C ARG A 421 -20.70 0.30 5.00
N ARG A 422 -21.57 1.28 4.71
CA ARG A 422 -22.88 1.39 5.37
C ARG A 422 -23.77 0.17 5.09
N PHE A 423 -23.83 -0.26 3.84
CA PHE A 423 -24.57 -1.46 3.44
C PHE A 423 -24.07 -2.70 4.18
N LEU A 424 -22.75 -2.92 4.20
CA LEU A 424 -22.15 -4.07 4.85
C LEU A 424 -22.42 -4.08 6.36
N ARG A 425 -22.32 -2.93 7.04
CA ARG A 425 -22.64 -2.82 8.48
C ARG A 425 -24.10 -3.13 8.78
N ALA A 426 -25.03 -2.73 7.90
CA ALA A 426 -26.45 -3.01 8.06
C ALA A 426 -26.78 -4.49 7.81
N LYS A 427 -26.20 -5.08 6.76
CA LYS A 427 -26.52 -6.43 6.30
C LYS A 427 -25.74 -7.54 7.04
N PHE A 428 -24.51 -7.25 7.45
CA PHE A 428 -23.58 -8.19 8.08
C PHE A 428 -23.05 -7.61 9.41
N PRO A 429 -23.89 -7.48 10.46
CA PRO A 429 -23.56 -6.74 11.68
C PRO A 429 -22.54 -7.43 12.61
N LYS A 430 -21.94 -8.54 12.19
CA LYS A 430 -21.05 -9.35 13.05
C LYS A 430 -19.64 -8.77 13.22
N ASN A 431 -19.30 -7.67 12.53
CA ASN A 431 -17.92 -7.20 12.42
C ASN A 431 -17.71 -5.90 13.21
N SER A 432 -16.77 -5.92 14.17
CA SER A 432 -16.43 -4.76 15.01
C SER A 432 -15.50 -3.75 14.32
N GLY A 433 -14.87 -4.10 13.19
CA GLY A 433 -13.96 -3.24 12.41
C GLY A 433 -14.54 -2.67 11.11
N ASP A 434 -13.67 -2.23 10.20
CA ASP A 434 -14.06 -1.89 8.82
C ASP A 434 -14.46 -3.15 8.03
N PRO A 435 -15.70 -3.22 7.50
CA PRO A 435 -16.20 -4.43 6.85
C PRO A 435 -15.59 -4.71 5.46
N ILE A 436 -14.96 -3.72 4.82
CA ILE A 436 -14.20 -3.93 3.56
C ILE A 436 -12.80 -4.42 3.90
N HIS A 437 -12.13 -3.78 4.86
CA HIS A 437 -10.76 -4.14 5.20
C HIS A 437 -10.63 -5.41 6.04
N GLY A 438 -11.71 -5.82 6.72
CA GLY A 438 -11.79 -7.13 7.38
C GLY A 438 -11.75 -8.30 6.38
N GLN A 439 -12.07 -8.06 5.10
CA GLN A 439 -12.07 -9.07 4.03
C GLN A 439 -12.85 -10.34 4.39
N GLU A 440 -14.06 -10.18 4.95
CA GLU A 440 -14.87 -11.30 5.48
C GLU A 440 -16.13 -11.60 4.66
N VAL A 441 -16.48 -10.72 3.72
CA VAL A 441 -17.76 -10.73 3.00
C VAL A 441 -17.51 -10.89 1.51
N TYR A 442 -18.41 -11.64 0.86
CA TYR A 442 -18.56 -11.65 -0.59
C TYR A 442 -20.00 -11.29 -0.93
N LEU A 443 -20.18 -10.36 -1.87
CA LEU A 443 -21.49 -9.89 -2.31
C LEU A 443 -22.00 -10.78 -3.46
N ASP A 444 -22.86 -11.74 -3.13
CA ASP A 444 -23.57 -12.52 -4.15
C ASP A 444 -24.55 -11.64 -4.97
N ASP A 445 -25.21 -12.25 -5.96
CA ASP A 445 -26.12 -11.53 -6.85
C ASP A 445 -27.30 -10.88 -6.09
N ASN A 446 -27.75 -11.48 -4.98
CA ASN A 446 -28.81 -10.90 -4.16
C ASN A 446 -28.29 -9.69 -3.37
N ALA A 447 -27.14 -9.82 -2.71
CA ALA A 447 -26.51 -8.73 -1.99
C ALA A 447 -26.15 -7.55 -2.89
N ARG A 448 -25.73 -7.82 -4.13
CA ARG A 448 -25.51 -6.77 -5.13
C ARG A 448 -26.80 -6.08 -5.57
N ARG A 449 -27.90 -6.83 -5.74
CA ARG A 449 -29.21 -6.25 -6.07
C ARG A 449 -29.72 -5.35 -4.95
N ASP A 450 -29.52 -5.77 -3.70
CA ASP A 450 -29.90 -4.99 -2.53
C ASP A 450 -29.02 -3.75 -2.41
N LEU A 451 -27.70 -3.87 -2.60
CA LEU A 451 -26.77 -2.73 -2.62
C LEU A 451 -27.15 -1.69 -3.68
N TRP A 452 -27.58 -2.14 -4.87
CA TRP A 452 -28.13 -1.24 -5.89
C TRP A 452 -29.44 -0.58 -5.43
N THR A 453 -30.39 -1.36 -4.94
CA THR A 453 -31.74 -0.86 -4.61
C THR A 453 -31.71 0.11 -3.43
N GLU A 454 -30.87 -0.15 -2.43
CA GLU A 454 -30.81 0.62 -1.18
C GLU A 454 -29.85 1.81 -1.26
N HIS A 455 -28.77 1.70 -2.04
CA HIS A 455 -27.69 2.70 -2.06
C HIS A 455 -27.34 3.24 -3.44
N GLY A 456 -27.97 2.75 -4.51
CA GLY A 456 -27.69 3.18 -5.88
C GLY A 456 -26.28 2.83 -6.36
N VAL A 457 -25.64 1.82 -5.77
CA VAL A 457 -24.26 1.42 -6.10
C VAL A 457 -24.29 0.25 -7.08
N LYS A 458 -23.50 0.35 -8.17
CA LYS A 458 -23.32 -0.71 -9.16
C LYS A 458 -21.84 -1.11 -9.21
N SER A 459 -21.57 -2.38 -9.54
CA SER A 459 -20.22 -2.83 -9.88
C SER A 459 -19.99 -2.77 -11.40
N TYR A 460 -18.73 -2.76 -11.82
CA TYR A 460 -18.29 -3.31 -13.09
C TYR A 460 -18.23 -4.83 -12.93
N ARG A 461 -19.15 -5.58 -13.54
CA ARG A 461 -19.09 -7.05 -13.55
C ARG A 461 -18.29 -7.51 -14.76
N VAL A 462 -17.17 -8.20 -14.54
CA VAL A 462 -16.24 -8.63 -15.59
C VAL A 462 -16.07 -10.13 -15.57
N TYR A 463 -16.21 -10.77 -16.72
CA TYR A 463 -15.85 -12.17 -16.91
C TYR A 463 -14.46 -12.22 -17.53
N GLN A 464 -13.46 -12.48 -16.70
CA GLN A 464 -12.05 -12.56 -17.09
C GLN A 464 -11.74 -13.95 -17.65
N THR A 465 -11.13 -13.99 -18.83
CA THR A 465 -10.69 -15.21 -19.52
C THR A 465 -9.16 -15.24 -19.69
N PRO A 466 -8.55 -16.39 -20.02
CA PRO A 466 -7.10 -16.46 -20.23
C PRO A 466 -6.61 -15.46 -21.27
N GLY A 467 -5.60 -14.67 -20.90
CA GLY A 467 -5.06 -13.58 -21.72
C GLY A 467 -5.65 -12.20 -21.43
N ASP A 468 -6.68 -12.11 -20.58
CA ASP A 468 -7.23 -10.84 -20.11
C ASP A 468 -6.43 -10.28 -18.94
N ALA A 469 -6.17 -8.98 -18.99
CA ALA A 469 -5.61 -8.19 -17.90
C ALA A 469 -6.60 -7.13 -17.40
N ILE A 470 -6.82 -7.08 -16.09
CA ILE A 470 -7.68 -6.09 -15.43
C ILE A 470 -6.80 -5.09 -14.68
N PHE A 471 -6.91 -3.82 -15.04
CA PHE A 471 -6.33 -2.72 -14.28
C PHE A 471 -7.32 -2.24 -13.22
N ILE A 472 -6.84 -2.15 -11.98
CA ILE A 472 -7.62 -1.84 -10.78
C ILE A 472 -7.02 -0.59 -10.13
N PRO A 473 -7.71 0.57 -10.17
CA PRO A 473 -7.23 1.80 -9.55
C PRO A 473 -7.18 1.67 -8.02
N ALA A 474 -6.24 2.37 -7.39
CA ALA A 474 -6.19 2.48 -5.93
C ALA A 474 -7.57 2.88 -5.35
N GLY A 475 -8.01 2.20 -4.30
CA GLY A 475 -9.29 2.47 -3.66
C GLY A 475 -10.52 1.83 -4.31
N CYS A 476 -10.37 1.14 -5.44
CA CYS A 476 -11.44 0.31 -5.98
C CYS A 476 -11.70 -0.90 -5.07
N VAL A 477 -12.94 -0.98 -4.56
CA VAL A 477 -13.40 -2.17 -3.84
C VAL A 477 -13.64 -3.27 -4.86
N HIS A 478 -13.17 -4.49 -4.63
CA HIS A 478 -13.42 -5.57 -5.57
C HIS A 478 -13.43 -6.97 -4.91
N GLN A 479 -14.01 -7.92 -5.63
CA GLN A 479 -14.12 -9.33 -5.24
C GLN A 479 -14.03 -10.24 -6.47
N VAL A 480 -13.71 -11.52 -6.25
CA VAL A 480 -13.53 -12.49 -7.34
C VAL A 480 -14.17 -13.83 -6.98
N ARG A 481 -14.84 -14.44 -7.96
CA ARG A 481 -15.27 -15.83 -7.93
C ARG A 481 -14.79 -16.55 -9.18
N ASN A 482 -13.92 -17.54 -9.01
CA ASN A 482 -13.54 -18.46 -10.07
C ASN A 482 -14.73 -19.35 -10.46
N LEU A 483 -15.12 -19.34 -11.74
CA LEU A 483 -16.11 -20.29 -12.28
C LEU A 483 -15.44 -21.57 -12.80
N SER A 484 -14.15 -21.49 -13.12
CA SER A 484 -13.26 -22.60 -13.47
C SER A 484 -11.96 -22.50 -12.68
N ASP A 485 -11.10 -23.53 -12.71
CA ASP A 485 -9.81 -23.48 -12.03
C ASP A 485 -8.91 -22.46 -12.70
N CYS A 486 -8.48 -21.44 -11.97
CA CYS A 486 -7.78 -20.30 -12.56
C CYS A 486 -6.38 -20.14 -11.98
N ILE A 487 -5.46 -19.70 -12.84
CA ILE A 487 -4.14 -19.20 -12.50
C ILE A 487 -4.11 -17.74 -12.93
N LYS A 488 -3.80 -16.86 -11.98
CA LYS A 488 -3.62 -15.42 -12.23
C LYS A 488 -2.30 -14.97 -11.64
N VAL A 489 -1.71 -13.95 -12.24
CA VAL A 489 -0.57 -13.21 -11.69
C VAL A 489 -0.98 -11.75 -11.57
N ALA A 490 -0.70 -11.14 -10.42
CA ALA A 490 -0.98 -9.73 -10.19
C ALA A 490 0.24 -8.99 -9.67
N ILE A 491 0.28 -7.70 -9.91
CA ILE A 491 1.31 -6.79 -9.40
C ILE A 491 0.67 -5.47 -9.02
N ASP A 492 1.11 -4.92 -7.91
CA ASP A 492 0.77 -3.58 -7.47
C ASP A 492 1.76 -2.56 -8.05
N PHE A 493 1.29 -1.35 -8.29
CA PHE A 493 2.13 -0.24 -8.72
C PHE A 493 1.58 1.09 -8.18
N VAL A 494 2.39 2.14 -8.24
CA VAL A 494 2.00 3.45 -7.73
C VAL A 494 2.09 4.47 -8.84
N SER A 495 0.96 4.79 -9.45
CA SER A 495 0.87 5.76 -10.53
C SER A 495 0.81 7.22 -10.03
N PRO A 496 1.29 8.20 -10.81
CA PRO A 496 1.16 9.61 -10.49
C PRO A 496 -0.28 10.08 -10.29
N GLU A 497 -1.22 9.48 -11.02
CA GLU A 497 -2.62 9.88 -11.09
C GLU A 497 -3.38 9.60 -9.79
N ASN A 498 -3.01 8.54 -9.05
CA ASN A 498 -3.78 8.04 -7.91
C ASN A 498 -3.18 8.35 -6.52
N ILE A 499 -2.11 9.15 -6.44
CA ILE A 499 -1.46 9.50 -5.16
C ILE A 499 -2.42 10.11 -4.13
N LYS A 500 -3.35 10.97 -4.57
CA LYS A 500 -4.36 11.55 -3.66
C LYS A 500 -5.27 10.48 -3.07
N GLN A 501 -5.60 9.47 -3.87
CA GLN A 501 -6.45 8.36 -3.43
C GLN A 501 -5.67 7.43 -2.49
N CYS A 502 -4.41 7.12 -2.78
CA CYS A 502 -3.53 6.38 -1.86
C CYS A 502 -3.41 7.07 -0.50
N GLU A 503 -3.16 8.39 -0.47
CA GLU A 503 -3.03 9.16 0.78
C GLU A 503 -4.33 9.15 1.59
N LYS A 504 -5.48 9.28 0.91
CA LYS A 504 -6.79 9.16 1.56
C LYS A 504 -6.97 7.79 2.23
N LEU A 505 -6.56 6.71 1.55
CA LEU A 505 -6.66 5.36 2.10
C LEU A 505 -5.73 5.19 3.31
N THR A 506 -4.49 5.67 3.25
CA THR A 506 -3.57 5.68 4.41
C THR A 506 -4.20 6.38 5.62
N GLN A 507 -4.92 7.48 5.41
CA GLN A 507 -5.65 8.17 6.49
C GLN A 507 -6.84 7.36 7.02
N GLU A 508 -7.61 6.69 6.15
CA GLU A 508 -8.68 5.78 6.56
C GLU A 508 -8.14 4.61 7.41
N PHE A 509 -7.02 3.98 6.99
CA PHE A 509 -6.36 2.92 7.76
C PHE A 509 -5.89 3.40 9.13
N ARG A 510 -5.33 4.61 9.23
CA ARG A 510 -4.94 5.20 10.53
C ARG A 510 -6.13 5.29 11.48
N GLN A 511 -7.27 5.82 11.02
CA GLN A 511 -8.47 6.04 11.84
C GLN A 511 -9.06 4.72 12.38
N GLU A 512 -8.89 3.63 11.65
CA GLU A 512 -9.33 2.32 12.11
C GLU A 512 -8.32 1.71 13.10
N ASN A 513 -7.01 1.86 12.85
CA ASN A 513 -5.96 1.38 13.77
C ASN A 513 -5.98 2.08 15.14
N THR A 514 -6.43 3.33 15.25
CA THR A 514 -6.59 3.99 16.56
C THR A 514 -7.69 3.34 17.40
N ARG A 515 -8.64 2.63 16.79
CA ARG A 515 -9.69 1.88 17.49
C ARG A 515 -9.20 0.49 17.87
N ILE A 516 -8.66 -0.24 16.90
CA ILE A 516 -8.09 -1.58 17.07
C ILE A 516 -6.87 -1.69 16.15
N PRO A 517 -5.64 -1.69 16.69
CA PRO A 517 -4.44 -1.90 15.89
C PRO A 517 -4.51 -3.26 15.20
N TRP A 518 -4.52 -3.28 13.87
CA TRP A 518 -4.68 -4.52 13.11
C TRP A 518 -3.69 -4.65 11.95
N LYS A 519 -3.33 -3.56 11.25
CA LYS A 519 -2.46 -3.62 10.06
C LYS A 519 -1.48 -2.46 9.98
N GLU A 520 -0.20 -2.79 9.78
CA GLU A 520 0.87 -1.82 9.55
C GLU A 520 0.73 -1.14 8.18
N ASP A 521 1.10 0.14 8.10
CA ASP A 521 1.23 0.85 6.81
C ASP A 521 2.50 0.41 6.08
N VAL A 522 2.38 -0.65 5.28
CA VAL A 522 3.48 -1.23 4.50
C VAL A 522 3.82 -0.44 3.23
N LEU A 523 2.90 0.43 2.74
CA LEU A 523 3.08 1.16 1.47
C LEU A 523 4.07 2.32 1.63
N GLN A 524 4.15 2.94 2.81
CA GLN A 524 5.09 4.02 3.10
C GLN A 524 5.01 5.18 2.08
N LEU A 525 3.78 5.59 1.70
CA LEU A 525 3.52 6.49 0.57
C LEU A 525 4.36 7.79 0.65
N ARG A 526 4.42 8.44 1.82
CA ARG A 526 5.17 9.69 2.00
C ARG A 526 6.68 9.49 1.81
N THR A 527 7.23 8.39 2.31
CA THR A 527 8.63 7.99 2.08
C THR A 527 8.89 7.71 0.60
N MET A 528 7.94 7.05 -0.09
CA MET A 528 8.02 6.81 -1.52
C MET A 528 8.08 8.12 -2.32
N MET A 529 7.22 9.09 -2.00
CA MET A 529 7.26 10.41 -2.66
C MET A 529 8.58 11.13 -2.39
N TRP A 530 9.13 11.00 -1.17
CA TRP A 530 10.42 11.61 -0.82
C TRP A 530 11.56 11.04 -1.67
N PHE A 531 11.63 9.72 -1.81
CA PHE A 531 12.64 9.09 -2.66
C PHE A 531 12.43 9.36 -4.14
N ALA A 532 11.17 9.43 -4.61
CA ALA A 532 10.87 9.85 -5.98
C ALA A 532 11.39 11.27 -6.26
N TRP A 533 11.16 12.22 -5.35
CA TRP A 533 11.70 13.57 -5.44
C TRP A 533 13.23 13.58 -5.50
N LEU A 534 13.90 12.93 -4.56
CA LEU A 534 15.37 12.88 -4.51
C LEU A 534 15.98 12.20 -5.73
N SER A 535 15.42 11.07 -6.16
CA SER A 535 15.81 10.35 -7.37
C SER A 535 15.72 11.26 -8.60
N CYS A 536 14.58 11.93 -8.79
CA CYS A 536 14.39 12.85 -9.91
C CYS A 536 15.37 14.04 -9.89
N CYS A 537 15.56 14.68 -8.72
CA CYS A 537 16.54 15.77 -8.56
C CYS A 537 17.98 15.30 -8.85
N ARG A 538 18.32 14.06 -8.48
CA ARG A 538 19.59 13.45 -8.84
C ARG A 538 19.73 13.26 -10.35
N GLN A 539 18.69 12.74 -11.02
CA GLN A 539 18.71 12.51 -12.46
C GLN A 539 18.81 13.81 -13.26
N GLU A 540 18.17 14.89 -12.83
CA GLU A 540 18.35 16.24 -13.42
C GLU A 540 19.80 16.72 -13.33
N LYS A 541 20.44 16.58 -12.15
CA LYS A 541 21.83 16.97 -11.95
C LYS A 541 22.77 16.15 -12.85
N LEU A 542 22.55 14.85 -12.94
CA LEU A 542 23.32 13.97 -13.84
C LEU A 542 23.15 14.39 -15.31
N ALA A 543 21.92 14.64 -15.74
CA ALA A 543 21.64 15.11 -17.10
C ALA A 543 22.29 16.47 -17.39
N ALA A 544 22.33 17.38 -16.41
CA ALA A 544 22.99 18.68 -16.54
C ALA A 544 24.52 18.55 -16.63
N SER A 545 25.13 17.62 -15.88
CA SER A 545 26.58 17.38 -15.92
C SER A 545 27.11 16.70 -17.19
N ARG A 546 26.22 16.07 -17.98
CA ARG A 546 26.54 15.43 -19.26
C ARG A 546 26.43 16.38 -20.46
N LYS A 547 25.86 17.57 -20.25
CA LYS A 547 25.78 18.65 -21.24
C LYS A 547 26.95 19.61 -21.05
#